data_AF-Q58682-F1
#
_entry.id   AF-Q58682-F1
#
_cell.length_a   1.000
_cell.length_b   1.000
_cell.length_c   1.000
_cell.angle_alpha   90.00
_cell.angle_beta   90.00
_cell.angle_gamma   90.00
#
_symmetry.space_group_name_H-M   'P 1'
#
loop_
_entity.id
_entity.type
_entity.pdbx_description
1 polymer ?
#
loop_
_entity_poly.entity_id
_entity_poly.type
_entity_poly.pdbx_seq_one_letter_code
_entity_poly.pdbx_strand_id
1 'polypeptide(L)'
;MKNLLKRYVSIKNIIKVIELDFFANLKLRYYKLAMKLFKIEDEKFDEILLKAGMNAVSSTYLPVVFLTSIILGLIIFIIFLIVFNIFYAIFGLIGGIFIVILIGVLYPYVLAEEKAKSIDENLPYAFAFISALSSANIPVVEIFTSLSKEDIYGGMSKEAKEIVKDTKVFNYDIITTFLRRARITPSKKLSSVYYNIVASLIVGAEMKNIFHEIYERLMEDRKLELFEAIEKVEILSEFYVIACGMIPLFVVMTVPVASSISAILQTASLFGDPKLLPLTFYLWVPIASIIFMGLVYGILPKDFKLNVSLLDVLKEFDEPEIEGIKMKFKWKPVHFITLFFWMLSIISFMLFFIRKSIFKFHGTDFLMFGILFLILPFILTSYWHFIIENQKERYYPIFLNDLTMAVRSGMDIIRAMQVCARTNYGPLTKIVKKMAIQMSWGRPVNEVFADLERTEKSLIAKRIASILKECAVSGGDVKDILTSVTVHAYKLSEMKREISARQFIYVVVIYLSFFLYIGTSYIMVHSLLPTLLKNIHGLSVEFYKNYLFQGILIYSIFSGASLGILTERSIIAGIKHILLMLIVGYMLFKFYIGG
;
A
#
# COMPACT_ATOMS: atom_id res chain seq x y z
N MET A 1 57.58 -10.94 47.11
CA MET A 1 56.26 -11.35 46.56
C MET A 1 55.10 -10.44 46.99
N LYS A 2 54.84 -10.23 48.30
CA LYS A 2 53.74 -9.39 48.83
C LYS A 2 53.70 -7.95 48.27
N ASN A 3 54.86 -7.31 48.07
CA ASN A 3 54.96 -5.96 47.48
C ASN A 3 54.60 -5.89 45.99
N LEU A 4 54.87 -6.95 45.20
CA LEU A 4 54.49 -7.02 43.79
C LEU A 4 52.97 -7.18 43.62
N LEU A 5 52.35 -8.01 44.46
CA LEU A 5 50.89 -8.20 44.50
C LEU A 5 50.15 -6.91 44.87
N LYS A 6 50.62 -6.15 45.87
CA LYS A 6 50.05 -4.83 46.21
C LYS A 6 50.15 -3.85 45.04
N ARG A 7 51.30 -3.81 44.34
CA ARG A 7 51.49 -2.95 43.16
C ARG A 7 50.56 -3.36 42.01
N TYR A 8 50.39 -4.66 41.75
CA TYR A 8 49.51 -5.15 40.68
C TYR A 8 48.03 -4.87 40.94
N VAL A 9 47.55 -5.08 42.18
CA VAL A 9 46.16 -4.74 42.56
C VAL A 9 45.92 -3.23 42.51
N SER A 10 46.90 -2.42 42.95
CA SER A 10 46.86 -0.96 42.82
C SER A 10 46.76 -0.53 41.36
N ILE A 11 47.63 -1.05 40.48
CA ILE A 11 47.63 -0.74 39.04
C ILE A 11 46.32 -1.19 38.40
N LYS A 12 45.81 -2.38 38.73
CA LYS A 12 44.55 -2.90 38.18
C LYS A 12 43.35 -2.06 38.61
N ASN A 13 43.29 -1.60 39.86
CA ASN A 13 42.24 -0.70 40.33
C ASN A 13 42.36 0.70 39.70
N ILE A 14 43.58 1.22 39.55
CA ILE A 14 43.82 2.49 38.84
C ILE A 14 43.40 2.38 37.37
N ILE A 15 43.76 1.29 36.68
CA ILE A 15 43.32 1.04 35.29
C ILE A 15 41.80 0.93 35.23
N LYS A 16 41.15 0.22 36.16
CA LYS A 16 39.69 0.07 36.17
C LYS A 16 38.95 1.39 36.43
N VAL A 17 39.48 2.23 37.32
CA VAL A 17 38.94 3.58 37.59
C VAL A 17 39.20 4.49 36.40
N ILE A 18 40.39 4.46 35.81
CA ILE A 18 40.71 5.22 34.58
C ILE A 18 39.85 4.75 33.42
N GLU A 19 39.59 3.45 33.24
CA GLU A 19 38.69 2.93 32.21
C GLU A 19 37.25 3.40 32.45
N LEU A 20 36.71 3.24 33.67
CA LEU A 20 35.37 3.71 34.02
C LEU A 20 35.21 5.22 33.84
N ASP A 21 36.17 6.01 34.31
CA ASP A 21 36.19 7.47 34.14
C ASP A 21 36.43 7.87 32.68
N PHE A 22 37.25 7.14 31.93
CA PHE A 22 37.48 7.40 30.51
C PHE A 22 36.23 7.13 29.69
N PHE A 23 35.56 5.98 29.90
CA PHE A 23 34.30 5.66 29.24
C PHE A 23 33.17 6.60 29.68
N ALA A 24 33.09 6.98 30.95
CA ALA A 24 32.12 7.96 31.45
C ALA A 24 32.38 9.37 30.87
N ASN A 25 33.64 9.81 30.83
CA ASN A 25 34.04 11.10 30.26
C ASN A 25 33.88 11.10 28.74
N LEU A 26 34.18 10.01 28.03
CA LEU A 26 33.87 9.86 26.61
C LEU A 26 32.37 9.94 26.38
N LYS A 27 31.58 9.16 27.14
CA LYS A 27 30.11 9.17 27.07
C LYS A 27 29.58 10.59 27.23
N LEU A 28 30.04 11.33 28.24
CA LEU A 28 29.63 12.71 28.49
C LEU A 28 30.12 13.70 27.41
N ARG A 29 31.34 13.52 26.90
CA ARG A 29 31.96 14.40 25.89
C ARG A 29 31.31 14.22 24.52
N TYR A 30 31.06 12.98 24.09
CA TYR A 30 30.33 12.68 22.85
C TYR A 30 28.86 13.06 22.95
N TYR A 31 28.24 12.84 24.11
CA TYR A 31 26.88 13.32 24.39
C TYR A 31 26.79 14.86 24.26
N LYS A 32 27.67 15.62 24.92
CA LYS A 32 27.72 17.10 24.76
C LYS A 32 27.99 17.54 23.32
N LEU A 33 28.83 16.80 22.58
CA LEU A 33 29.12 17.09 21.18
C LEU A 33 27.90 16.83 20.29
N ALA A 34 27.20 15.71 20.48
CA ALA A 34 25.95 15.38 19.80
C ALA A 34 24.89 16.47 20.01
N MET A 35 24.67 16.84 21.26
CA MET A 35 23.72 17.88 21.65
C MET A 35 24.04 19.24 21.00
N LYS A 36 25.33 19.61 20.98
CA LYS A 36 25.78 20.88 20.38
C LYS A 36 25.72 20.88 18.85
N LEU A 37 26.06 19.76 18.20
CA LEU A 37 26.04 19.63 16.73
C LEU A 37 24.63 19.63 16.16
N PHE A 38 23.69 18.93 16.82
CA PHE A 38 22.32 18.77 16.30
C PHE A 38 21.31 19.76 16.89
N LYS A 39 21.71 20.62 17.85
CA LYS A 39 20.80 21.55 18.58
C LYS A 39 19.57 20.81 19.14
N ILE A 40 19.77 19.62 19.67
CA ILE A 40 18.70 18.80 20.25
C ILE A 40 18.54 19.21 21.71
N GLU A 41 17.30 19.51 22.15
CA GLU A 41 16.98 19.62 23.58
C GLU A 41 16.78 18.21 24.16
N ASP A 42 17.37 17.94 25.32
CA ASP A 42 17.53 16.57 25.87
C ASP A 42 16.18 15.90 26.11
N GLU A 43 15.28 16.64 26.76
CA GLU A 43 13.92 16.19 27.07
C GLU A 43 13.12 15.86 25.80
N LYS A 44 13.33 16.61 24.71
CA LYS A 44 12.62 16.38 23.44
C LYS A 44 13.06 15.09 22.76
N PHE A 45 14.34 14.71 22.84
CA PHE A 45 14.83 13.48 22.20
C PHE A 45 14.48 12.23 23.02
N ASP A 46 14.53 12.33 24.35
CA ASP A 46 14.02 11.26 25.24
C ASP A 46 12.54 10.98 24.97
N GLU A 47 11.74 12.03 24.81
CA GLU A 47 10.33 11.90 24.44
C GLU A 47 10.14 11.17 23.10
N ILE A 48 10.99 11.44 22.10
CA ILE A 48 10.91 10.81 20.78
C ILE A 48 11.35 9.35 20.83
N LEU A 49 12.40 9.01 21.60
CA LEU A 49 12.82 7.63 21.81
C LEU A 49 11.68 6.82 22.47
N LEU A 50 11.04 7.38 23.50
CA LEU A 50 9.89 6.78 24.15
C LEU A 50 8.71 6.60 23.19
N LYS A 51 8.40 7.62 22.39
CA LYS A 51 7.36 7.58 21.33
C LYS A 51 7.63 6.51 20.28
N ALA A 52 8.89 6.36 19.85
CA ALA A 52 9.35 5.31 18.96
C ALA A 52 9.26 3.90 19.57
N GLY A 53 8.98 3.77 20.88
CA GLY A 53 8.97 2.49 21.59
C GLY A 53 10.37 1.97 21.92
N MET A 54 11.38 2.84 21.84
CA MET A 54 12.75 2.51 22.21
C MET A 54 12.90 2.73 23.71
N ASN A 55 13.08 1.66 24.48
CA ASN A 55 13.38 1.73 25.92
C ASN A 55 14.85 2.15 26.16
N ALA A 56 15.26 3.26 25.55
CA ALA A 56 16.61 3.80 25.62
C ALA A 56 16.56 5.27 26.03
N VAL A 57 17.51 5.70 26.84
CA VAL A 57 17.70 7.11 27.22
C VAL A 57 18.66 7.75 26.21
N SER A 58 18.44 9.01 25.87
CA SER A 58 19.26 9.85 24.97
C SER A 58 20.73 9.82 25.36
N SER A 59 21.00 9.89 26.66
CA SER A 59 22.32 9.78 27.26
C SER A 59 23.05 8.47 26.97
N THR A 60 22.33 7.43 26.53
CA THR A 60 22.89 6.12 26.15
C THR A 60 22.79 5.87 24.66
N TYR A 61 21.70 6.26 24.01
CA TYR A 61 21.49 6.06 22.58
C TYR A 61 22.47 6.87 21.72
N LEU A 62 22.59 8.18 21.96
CA LEU A 62 23.44 9.05 21.16
C LEU A 62 24.92 8.63 21.25
N PRO A 63 25.51 8.37 22.43
CA PRO A 63 26.89 7.89 22.49
C PRO A 63 27.11 6.57 21.75
N VAL A 64 26.13 5.65 21.75
CA VAL A 64 26.23 4.41 20.97
C VAL A 64 26.25 4.71 19.47
N VAL A 65 25.39 5.59 18.97
CA VAL A 65 25.40 6.04 17.55
C VAL A 65 26.73 6.69 17.17
N PHE A 66 27.31 7.50 18.06
CA PHE A 66 28.61 8.14 17.82
C PHE A 66 29.78 7.13 17.85
N LEU A 67 29.75 6.16 18.76
CA LEU A 67 30.80 5.14 18.81
C LEU A 67 30.72 4.22 17.58
N THR A 68 29.52 3.80 17.18
CA THR A 68 29.35 2.99 15.97
C THR A 68 29.69 3.75 14.70
N SER A 69 29.41 5.05 14.63
CA SER A 69 29.79 5.88 13.48
C SER A 69 31.30 6.04 13.33
N ILE A 70 32.04 6.18 14.44
CA ILE A 70 33.51 6.21 14.42
C ILE A 70 34.06 4.87 13.93
N ILE A 71 33.55 3.74 14.45
CA ILE A 71 34.01 2.41 14.05
C ILE A 71 33.74 2.18 12.55
N LEU A 72 32.51 2.45 12.08
CA LEU A 72 32.15 2.30 10.67
C LEU A 72 32.90 3.29 9.77
N GLY A 73 33.10 4.52 10.22
CA GLY A 73 33.89 5.53 9.52
C GLY A 73 35.35 5.12 9.33
N LEU A 74 35.97 4.48 10.34
CA LEU A 74 37.32 3.93 10.24
C LEU A 74 37.38 2.73 9.29
N ILE A 75 36.35 1.88 9.27
CA ILE A 75 36.26 0.77 8.30
C ILE A 75 36.18 1.32 6.86
N ILE A 76 35.31 2.32 6.62
CA ILE A 76 35.18 2.99 5.31
C ILE A 76 36.50 3.66 4.93
N PHE A 77 37.19 4.31 5.87
CA PHE A 77 38.50 4.91 5.64
C PHE A 77 39.53 3.89 5.17
N ILE A 78 39.65 2.74 5.85
CA ILE A 78 40.59 1.68 5.49
C ILE A 78 40.26 1.12 4.10
N ILE A 79 38.98 0.88 3.80
CA ILE A 79 38.54 0.40 2.48
C ILE A 79 38.90 1.41 1.39
N PHE A 80 38.62 2.70 1.60
CA PHE A 80 38.97 3.74 0.64
C PHE A 80 40.48 3.95 0.50
N LEU A 81 41.27 3.72 1.55
CA LEU A 81 42.73 3.83 1.49
C LEU A 81 43.35 2.65 0.70
N ILE A 82 42.73 1.47 0.75
CA ILE A 82 43.15 0.30 -0.04
C ILE A 82 42.80 0.48 -1.52
N VAL A 83 41.61 1.02 -1.83
CA VAL A 83 41.09 1.10 -3.21
C VAL A 83 41.47 2.42 -3.91
N PHE A 84 41.59 3.52 -3.16
CA PHE A 84 41.79 4.87 -3.68
C PHE A 84 42.96 5.59 -2.98
N ASN A 85 43.24 6.83 -3.39
CA ASN A 85 44.28 7.67 -2.79
C ASN A 85 43.83 8.30 -1.44
N ILE A 86 44.78 8.72 -0.61
CA ILE A 86 44.56 9.25 0.74
C ILE A 86 43.57 10.42 0.78
N PHE A 87 43.50 11.22 -0.28
CA PHE A 87 42.53 12.31 -0.43
C PHE A 87 41.08 11.78 -0.38
N TYR A 88 40.75 10.74 -1.16
CA TYR A 88 39.42 10.12 -1.16
C TYR A 88 39.13 9.38 0.14
N ALA A 89 40.16 8.81 0.78
CA ALA A 89 40.01 8.15 2.08
C ALA A 89 39.56 9.13 3.17
N ILE A 90 40.18 10.32 3.26
CA ILE A 90 39.80 11.34 4.26
C ILE A 90 38.34 11.80 4.04
N PHE A 91 37.93 12.05 2.78
CA PHE A 91 36.54 12.36 2.46
C PHE A 91 35.58 11.21 2.81
N GLY A 92 35.99 9.96 2.56
CA GLY A 92 35.25 8.77 2.94
C GLY A 92 35.07 8.61 4.46
N LEU A 93 36.08 8.96 5.26
CA LEU A 93 35.99 8.95 6.72
C LEU A 93 34.99 9.98 7.22
N ILE A 94 35.15 11.25 6.81
CA ILE A 94 34.29 12.35 7.26
C ILE A 94 32.84 12.11 6.80
N GLY A 95 32.65 11.75 5.52
CA GLY A 95 31.36 11.44 4.95
C GLY A 95 30.70 10.21 5.59
N GLY A 96 31.47 9.13 5.81
CA GLY A 96 30.98 7.91 6.45
C GLY A 96 30.50 8.14 7.87
N ILE A 97 31.30 8.83 8.70
CA ILE A 97 30.89 9.21 10.06
C ILE A 97 29.62 10.07 10.00
N PHE A 98 29.58 11.10 9.14
CA PHE A 98 28.44 12.00 9.02
C PHE A 98 27.15 11.26 8.61
N ILE A 99 27.21 10.39 7.60
CA ILE A 99 26.06 9.61 7.12
C ILE A 99 25.53 8.67 8.21
N VAL A 100 26.40 7.95 8.92
CA VAL A 100 25.97 7.03 9.98
C VAL A 100 25.33 7.80 11.15
N ILE A 101 25.89 8.94 11.54
CA ILE A 101 25.29 9.79 12.58
C ILE A 101 23.93 10.32 12.10
N LEU A 102 23.84 10.80 10.85
CA LEU A 102 22.59 11.31 10.29
C LEU A 102 21.50 10.23 10.30
N ILE A 103 21.82 9.01 9.85
CA ILE A 103 20.90 7.88 9.89
C ILE A 103 20.53 7.54 11.33
N GLY A 104 21.49 7.44 12.25
CA GLY A 104 21.23 7.10 13.65
C GLY A 104 20.39 8.15 14.39
N VAL A 105 20.55 9.44 14.07
CA VAL A 105 19.74 10.52 14.64
C VAL A 105 18.34 10.55 14.03
N LEU A 106 18.19 10.30 12.72
CA LEU A 106 16.88 10.29 12.03
C LEU A 106 16.08 9.01 12.27
N TYR A 107 16.74 7.89 12.55
CA TYR A 107 16.10 6.59 12.76
C TYR A 107 14.94 6.61 13.77
N PRO A 108 15.08 7.14 15.00
CA PRO A 108 13.97 7.21 15.94
C PRO A 108 12.82 8.10 15.46
N TYR A 109 13.10 9.17 14.70
CA TYR A 109 12.05 10.00 14.11
C TYR A 109 11.25 9.22 13.06
N VAL A 110 11.92 8.49 12.18
CA VAL A 110 11.26 7.66 11.14
C VAL A 110 10.43 6.55 11.78
N LEU A 111 10.95 5.88 12.81
CA LEU A 111 10.21 4.85 13.55
C LEU A 111 8.99 5.41 14.28
N ALA A 112 9.12 6.56 14.93
CA ALA A 112 8.00 7.22 15.61
C ALA A 112 6.90 7.60 14.61
N GLU A 113 7.27 8.12 13.45
CA GLU A 113 6.33 8.50 12.38
C GLU A 113 5.64 7.28 11.76
N GLU A 114 6.38 6.20 11.49
CA GLU A 114 5.79 4.96 10.96
C GLU A 114 4.79 4.34 11.96
N LYS A 115 5.13 4.37 13.26
CA LYS A 115 4.23 3.93 14.33
C LYS A 115 3.02 4.85 14.44
N ALA A 116 3.19 6.18 14.40
CA ALA A 116 2.09 7.14 14.40
C ALA A 116 1.14 6.91 13.22
N LYS A 117 1.67 6.75 12.01
CA LYS A 117 0.90 6.47 10.80
C LYS A 117 0.11 5.17 10.92
N SER A 118 0.73 4.10 11.42
CA SER A 118 0.05 2.81 11.63
C SER A 118 -1.06 2.89 12.68
N ILE A 119 -0.89 3.70 13.72
CA ILE A 119 -1.92 3.98 14.72
C ILE A 119 -3.06 4.78 14.08
N ASP A 120 -2.76 5.93 13.46
CA ASP A 120 -3.74 6.85 12.89
C ASP A 120 -4.61 6.18 11.82
N GLU A 121 -4.01 5.37 10.94
CA GLU A 121 -4.75 4.63 9.91
C GLU A 121 -5.72 3.60 10.51
N ASN A 122 -5.37 2.97 11.64
CA ASN A 122 -6.20 1.92 12.27
C ASN A 122 -7.11 2.44 13.39
N LEU A 123 -6.91 3.68 13.85
CA LEU A 123 -7.58 4.29 14.97
C LEU A 123 -9.12 4.21 14.91
N PRO A 124 -9.81 4.72 13.86
CA PRO A 124 -11.27 4.64 13.76
C PRO A 124 -11.80 3.21 13.80
N TYR A 125 -11.09 2.27 13.18
CA TYR A 125 -11.51 0.87 13.09
C TYR A 125 -11.26 0.09 14.38
N ALA A 126 -10.19 0.42 15.10
CA ALA A 126 -9.97 -0.11 16.45
C ALA A 126 -11.02 0.43 17.42
N PHE A 127 -11.40 1.70 17.30
CA PHE A 127 -12.49 2.26 18.11
C PHE A 127 -13.87 1.70 17.72
N ALA A 128 -14.07 1.28 16.47
CA ALA A 128 -15.24 0.51 16.09
C ALA A 128 -15.31 -0.84 16.82
N PHE A 129 -14.18 -1.56 16.89
CA PHE A 129 -14.06 -2.81 17.64
C PHE A 129 -14.31 -2.58 19.14
N ILE A 130 -13.67 -1.55 19.72
CA ILE A 130 -13.83 -1.18 21.13
C ILE A 130 -15.29 -0.79 21.43
N SER A 131 -15.91 0.03 20.59
CA SER A 131 -17.30 0.46 20.76
C SER A 131 -18.28 -0.71 20.63
N ALA A 132 -18.07 -1.61 19.66
CA ALA A 132 -18.91 -2.78 19.46
C ALA A 132 -18.89 -3.71 20.69
N LEU A 133 -17.71 -3.99 21.25
CA LEU A 133 -17.58 -4.84 22.43
C LEU A 133 -18.06 -4.14 23.71
N SER A 134 -17.77 -2.85 23.86
CA SER A 134 -18.24 -2.08 25.01
C SER A 134 -19.76 -1.93 25.02
N SER A 135 -20.41 -2.01 23.85
CA SER A 135 -21.87 -1.97 23.75
C SER A 135 -22.53 -3.16 24.45
N ALA A 136 -21.84 -4.30 24.54
CA ALA A 136 -22.28 -5.51 25.22
C ALA A 136 -21.77 -5.64 26.68
N ASN A 137 -21.42 -4.51 27.30
CA ASN A 137 -20.95 -4.43 28.70
C ASN A 137 -19.70 -5.29 29.00
N ILE A 138 -18.87 -5.54 27.99
CA ILE A 138 -17.60 -6.25 28.18
C ILE A 138 -16.63 -5.34 28.96
N PRO A 139 -15.95 -5.84 30.00
CA PRO A 139 -14.99 -5.05 30.76
C PRO A 139 -13.88 -4.48 29.88
N VAL A 140 -13.53 -3.21 30.08
CA VAL A 140 -12.56 -2.45 29.27
C VAL A 140 -11.23 -3.18 29.13
N VAL A 141 -10.72 -3.74 30.23
CA VAL A 141 -9.44 -4.47 30.24
C VAL A 141 -9.49 -5.70 29.32
N GLU A 142 -10.64 -6.39 29.23
CA GLU A 142 -10.81 -7.52 28.32
C GLU A 142 -10.96 -7.06 26.87
N ILE A 143 -11.65 -5.94 26.60
CA ILE A 143 -11.72 -5.35 25.26
C ILE A 143 -10.31 -5.07 24.69
N PHE A 144 -9.44 -4.45 25.48
CA PHE A 144 -8.06 -4.20 25.07
C PHE A 144 -7.23 -5.48 24.99
N THR A 145 -7.54 -6.49 25.81
CA THR A 145 -6.92 -7.82 25.70
C THR A 145 -7.26 -8.47 24.36
N SER A 146 -8.52 -8.43 23.94
CA SER A 146 -8.94 -8.96 22.65
C SER A 146 -8.35 -8.17 21.50
N LEU A 147 -8.38 -6.83 21.55
CA LEU A 147 -7.73 -5.97 20.54
C LEU A 147 -6.22 -6.25 20.40
N SER A 148 -5.52 -6.54 21.51
CA SER A 148 -4.09 -6.85 21.49
C SER A 148 -3.71 -8.18 20.83
N LYS A 149 -4.69 -9.08 20.64
CA LYS A 149 -4.52 -10.36 19.93
C LYS A 149 -4.75 -10.24 18.43
N GLU A 150 -5.37 -9.14 17.99
CA GLU A 150 -5.77 -8.93 16.60
C GLU A 150 -4.74 -8.08 15.85
N ASP A 151 -3.78 -8.74 15.17
CA ASP A 151 -2.71 -8.06 14.42
C ASP A 151 -3.21 -7.16 13.28
N ILE A 152 -4.44 -7.39 12.81
CA ILE A 152 -5.06 -6.61 11.72
C ILE A 152 -5.24 -5.12 12.05
N TYR A 153 -5.23 -4.74 13.33
CA TYR A 153 -5.29 -3.34 13.77
C TYR A 153 -3.90 -2.69 13.92
N GLY A 154 -2.83 -3.37 13.53
CA GLY A 154 -1.49 -2.81 13.40
C GLY A 154 -1.00 -2.08 14.66
N GLY A 155 -0.71 -0.79 14.52
CA GLY A 155 -0.25 0.06 15.61
C GLY A 155 -1.19 0.11 16.83
N MET A 156 -2.51 0.02 16.61
CA MET A 156 -3.49 0.00 17.70
C MET A 156 -3.48 -1.31 18.49
N SER A 157 -3.20 -2.43 17.86
CA SER A 157 -3.02 -3.72 18.56
C SER A 157 -1.78 -3.70 19.47
N LYS A 158 -0.66 -3.13 18.96
CA LYS A 158 0.56 -2.92 19.76
C LYS A 158 0.32 -1.97 20.93
N GLU A 159 -0.43 -0.90 20.71
CA GLU A 159 -0.79 0.04 21.77
C GLU A 159 -1.70 -0.61 22.83
N ALA A 160 -2.68 -1.41 22.39
CA ALA A 160 -3.53 -2.19 23.28
C ALA A 160 -2.73 -3.16 24.13
N LYS A 161 -1.70 -3.81 23.56
CA LYS A 161 -0.78 -4.69 24.30
C LYS A 161 -0.06 -3.95 25.43
N GLU A 162 0.34 -2.70 25.21
CA GLU A 162 0.96 -1.88 26.26
C GLU A 162 -0.05 -1.47 27.35
N ILE A 163 -1.31 -1.15 26.99
CA ILE A 163 -2.37 -0.89 27.97
C ILE A 163 -2.66 -2.14 28.82
N VAL A 164 -2.74 -3.32 28.19
CA VAL A 164 -2.94 -4.60 28.88
C VAL A 164 -1.78 -4.90 29.81
N LYS A 165 -0.54 -4.59 29.42
CA LYS A 165 0.64 -4.73 30.28
C LYS A 165 0.57 -3.81 31.50
N ASP A 166 0.22 -2.54 31.30
CA ASP A 166 0.08 -1.56 32.38
C ASP A 166 -1.02 -1.93 33.39
N THR A 167 -2.13 -2.49 32.90
CA THR A 167 -3.27 -2.88 33.75
C THR A 167 -3.12 -4.27 34.36
N LYS A 168 -2.83 -5.32 33.58
CA LYS A 168 -2.77 -6.72 34.08
C LYS A 168 -1.44 -7.06 34.74
N VAL A 169 -0.31 -6.47 34.33
CA VAL A 169 1.02 -6.80 34.87
C VAL A 169 1.45 -5.80 35.93
N PHE A 170 1.33 -4.50 35.65
CA PHE A 170 1.74 -3.45 36.59
C PHE A 170 0.63 -3.00 37.55
N ASN A 171 -0.61 -3.48 37.36
CA ASN A 171 -1.77 -3.18 38.21
C ASN A 171 -2.06 -1.67 38.33
N TYR A 172 -1.81 -0.91 37.26
CA TYR A 172 -2.22 0.49 37.18
C TYR A 172 -3.72 0.62 36.94
N ASP A 173 -4.33 1.64 37.52
CA ASP A 173 -5.72 1.97 37.26
C ASP A 173 -5.91 2.46 35.81
N ILE A 174 -7.14 2.35 35.31
CA ILE A 174 -7.45 2.64 33.91
C ILE A 174 -7.23 4.10 33.55
N ILE A 175 -7.49 5.03 34.48
CA ILE A 175 -7.34 6.48 34.27
C ILE A 175 -5.85 6.82 34.16
N THR A 176 -5.04 6.37 35.11
CA THR A 176 -3.58 6.53 35.11
C THR A 176 -2.95 5.89 33.88
N THR A 177 -3.44 4.71 33.48
CA THR A 177 -2.99 4.03 32.26
C THR A 177 -3.23 4.90 31.03
N PHE A 178 -4.46 5.37 30.80
CA PHE A 178 -4.75 6.23 29.65
C PHE A 178 -3.98 7.55 29.69
N LEU A 179 -3.86 8.21 30.84
CA LEU A 179 -3.06 9.44 30.98
C LEU A 179 -1.58 9.22 30.64
N ARG A 180 -1.00 8.11 31.10
CA ARG A 180 0.39 7.75 30.80
C ARG A 180 0.57 7.46 29.31
N ARG A 181 -0.33 6.68 28.70
CA ARG A 181 -0.31 6.39 27.26
C ARG A 181 -0.52 7.64 26.41
N ALA A 182 -1.37 8.58 26.85
CA ALA A 182 -1.61 9.86 26.18
C ALA A 182 -0.33 10.72 26.04
N ARG A 183 0.59 10.62 27.00
CA ARG A 183 1.87 11.35 26.97
C ARG A 183 2.91 10.70 26.07
N ILE A 184 2.90 9.37 25.98
CA ILE A 184 3.98 8.59 25.35
C ILE A 184 3.62 8.14 23.92
N THR A 185 2.34 8.16 23.54
CA THR A 185 1.95 7.75 22.19
C THR A 185 2.51 8.72 21.12
N PRO A 186 3.07 8.22 20.01
CA PRO A 186 3.57 9.06 18.92
C PRO A 186 2.43 9.74 18.14
N SER A 187 1.24 9.15 18.14
CA SER A 187 0.07 9.69 17.44
C SER A 187 -0.57 10.82 18.23
N LYS A 188 -0.62 12.00 17.62
CA LYS A 188 -1.32 13.17 18.21
C LYS A 188 -2.82 12.92 18.33
N LYS A 189 -3.43 12.23 17.36
CA LYS A 189 -4.86 11.89 17.36
C LYS A 189 -5.20 10.92 18.48
N LEU A 190 -4.38 9.88 18.68
CA LEU A 190 -4.60 8.94 19.76
C LEU A 190 -4.34 9.59 21.14
N SER A 191 -3.34 10.47 21.24
CA SER A 191 -3.07 11.24 22.46
C SER A 191 -4.30 12.08 22.86
N SER A 192 -4.90 12.80 21.91
CA SER A 192 -6.12 13.58 22.20
C SER A 192 -7.30 12.68 22.56
N VAL A 193 -7.45 11.52 21.90
CA VAL A 193 -8.46 10.52 22.24
C VAL A 193 -8.32 10.04 23.69
N TYR A 194 -7.10 9.69 24.13
CA TYR A 194 -6.88 9.25 25.51
C TYR A 194 -7.14 10.36 26.54
N TYR A 195 -6.73 11.60 26.26
CA TYR A 195 -7.07 12.73 27.14
C TYR A 195 -8.57 12.96 27.22
N ASN A 196 -9.30 12.84 26.10
CA ASN A 196 -10.75 12.98 26.07
C ASN A 196 -11.44 11.85 26.85
N ILE A 197 -10.98 10.59 26.73
CA ILE A 197 -11.49 9.46 27.52
C ILE A 197 -11.35 9.75 29.01
N VAL A 198 -10.17 10.19 29.44
CA VAL A 198 -9.92 10.51 30.85
C VAL A 198 -10.79 11.66 31.34
N ALA A 199 -10.89 12.74 30.55
CA ALA A 199 -11.73 13.88 30.90
C ALA A 199 -13.20 13.47 31.07
N SER A 200 -13.74 12.66 30.14
CA SER A 200 -15.11 12.17 30.23
C SER A 200 -15.32 11.18 31.39
N LEU A 201 -14.34 10.33 31.69
CA LEU A 201 -14.38 9.42 32.84
C LEU A 201 -14.40 10.18 34.17
N ILE A 202 -13.63 11.26 34.30
CA ILE A 202 -13.62 12.11 35.52
C ILE A 202 -14.99 12.75 35.74
N VAL A 203 -15.70 13.11 34.67
CA VAL A 203 -17.06 13.66 34.72
C VAL A 203 -18.12 12.59 35.04
N GLY A 204 -17.77 11.30 35.00
CA GLY A 204 -18.65 10.19 35.31
C GLY A 204 -19.41 9.63 34.11
N ALA A 205 -18.95 9.90 32.88
CA ALA A 205 -19.55 9.31 31.69
C ALA A 205 -19.28 7.80 31.60
N GLU A 206 -20.28 7.03 31.14
CA GLU A 206 -20.14 5.59 30.97
C GLU A 206 -19.22 5.24 29.79
N MET A 207 -18.36 4.24 29.97
CA MET A 207 -17.39 3.80 28.96
C MET A 207 -18.03 3.46 27.60
N LYS A 208 -19.21 2.85 27.62
CA LYS A 208 -19.99 2.55 26.41
C LYS A 208 -20.27 3.81 25.58
N ASN A 209 -20.71 4.88 26.23
CA ASN A 209 -21.05 6.13 25.57
C ASN A 209 -19.79 6.87 25.10
N ILE A 210 -18.76 6.92 25.94
CA ILE A 210 -17.46 7.53 25.59
C ILE A 210 -16.88 6.89 24.33
N PHE A 211 -16.81 5.55 24.29
CA PHE A 211 -16.24 4.84 23.14
C PHE A 211 -17.09 4.96 21.89
N HIS A 212 -18.42 5.00 22.01
CA HIS A 212 -19.30 5.23 20.88
C HIS A 212 -19.12 6.63 20.28
N GLU A 213 -19.11 7.67 21.11
CA GLU A 213 -18.92 9.05 20.65
C GLU A 213 -17.55 9.25 19.98
N ILE A 214 -16.50 8.67 20.55
CA ILE A 214 -15.16 8.70 19.95
C ILE A 214 -15.12 7.95 18.62
N TYR A 215 -15.77 6.78 18.54
CA TYR A 215 -15.89 6.03 17.29
C TYR A 215 -16.57 6.86 16.19
N GLU A 216 -17.71 7.47 16.49
CA GLU A 216 -18.45 8.30 15.52
C GLU A 216 -17.59 9.45 15.02
N ARG A 217 -16.99 10.21 15.94
CA ARG A 217 -16.09 11.32 15.60
C ARG A 217 -14.91 10.85 14.74
N LEU A 218 -14.25 9.76 15.12
CA LEU A 218 -13.10 9.25 14.36
C LEU A 218 -13.48 8.75 12.96
N MET A 219 -14.67 8.17 12.80
CA MET A 219 -15.17 7.74 11.50
C MET A 219 -15.51 8.93 10.59
N GLU A 220 -16.06 10.01 11.15
CA GLU A 220 -16.30 11.25 10.45
C GLU A 220 -14.98 11.92 10.03
N ASP A 221 -14.05 12.10 10.97
CA ASP A 221 -12.70 12.64 10.70
C ASP A 221 -12.00 11.81 9.61
N ARG A 222 -12.09 10.47 9.71
CA ARG A 222 -11.52 9.58 8.70
C ARG A 222 -12.19 9.77 7.35
N LYS A 223 -13.52 9.87 7.28
CA LYS A 223 -14.25 10.11 6.02
C LYS A 223 -13.74 11.38 5.31
N LEU A 224 -13.51 12.45 6.06
CA LEU A 224 -12.97 13.71 5.55
C LEU A 224 -11.54 13.54 5.02
N GLU A 225 -10.65 12.88 5.78
CA GLU A 225 -9.28 12.59 5.33
C GLU A 225 -9.23 11.78 4.03
N LEU A 226 -10.15 10.82 3.89
CA LEU A 226 -10.24 10.01 2.67
C LEU A 226 -10.66 10.88 1.48
N PHE A 227 -11.53 11.87 1.67
CA PHE A 227 -11.90 12.82 0.63
C PHE A 227 -10.78 13.80 0.29
N GLU A 228 -10.09 14.34 1.29
CA GLU A 228 -8.91 15.18 1.05
C GLU A 228 -7.79 14.42 0.32
N ALA A 229 -7.61 13.13 0.62
CA ALA A 229 -6.64 12.30 -0.09
C ALA A 229 -7.00 12.11 -1.57
N ILE A 230 -8.30 12.02 -1.89
CA ILE A 230 -8.78 11.93 -3.28
C ILE A 230 -8.56 13.25 -4.03
N GLU A 231 -8.77 14.39 -3.38
CA GLU A 231 -8.50 15.71 -3.95
C GLU A 231 -6.99 15.93 -4.20
N LYS A 232 -6.10 15.44 -3.34
CA LYS A 232 -4.65 15.45 -3.61
C LYS A 232 -4.29 14.62 -4.84
N VAL A 233 -5.02 13.52 -5.08
CA VAL A 233 -4.82 12.66 -6.25
C VAL A 233 -5.35 13.29 -7.52
N GLU A 234 -6.37 14.15 -7.46
CA GLU A 234 -6.83 14.97 -8.58
C GLU A 234 -5.70 15.80 -9.16
N ILE A 235 -5.10 16.65 -8.33
CA ILE A 235 -3.98 17.52 -8.71
C ILE A 235 -2.86 16.69 -9.33
N LEU A 236 -2.53 15.56 -8.71
CA LEU A 236 -1.49 14.66 -9.21
C LEU A 236 -1.87 14.04 -10.56
N SER A 237 -3.15 13.75 -10.80
CA SER A 237 -3.65 13.18 -12.06
C SER A 237 -3.57 14.18 -13.22
N GLU A 238 -3.75 15.47 -12.95
CA GLU A 238 -3.53 16.53 -13.94
C GLU A 238 -2.06 16.60 -14.36
N PHE A 239 -1.14 16.59 -13.38
CA PHE A 239 0.29 16.52 -13.65
C PHE A 239 0.67 15.26 -14.45
N TYR A 240 0.04 14.12 -14.17
CA TYR A 240 0.25 12.89 -14.93
C TYR A 240 -0.19 13.02 -16.39
N VAL A 241 -1.37 13.59 -16.64
CA VAL A 241 -1.90 13.83 -18.00
C VAL A 241 -0.95 14.73 -18.80
N ILE A 242 -0.41 15.77 -18.17
CA ILE A 242 0.58 16.65 -18.80
C ILE A 242 1.89 15.89 -19.06
N ALA A 243 2.43 15.21 -18.04
CA ALA A 243 3.73 14.58 -18.09
C ALA A 243 3.80 13.35 -19.01
N CYS A 244 2.79 12.48 -18.98
CA CYS A 244 2.77 11.24 -19.76
C CYS A 244 2.03 11.38 -21.09
N GLY A 245 1.05 12.30 -21.16
CA GLY A 245 0.28 12.55 -22.38
C GLY A 245 0.90 13.66 -23.24
N MET A 246 0.87 14.89 -22.74
CA MET A 246 1.20 16.08 -23.56
C MET A 246 2.69 16.25 -23.84
N ILE A 247 3.57 16.07 -22.84
CA ILE A 247 5.02 16.30 -23.00
C ILE A 247 5.64 15.40 -24.08
N PRO A 248 5.38 14.07 -24.13
CA PRO A 248 5.92 13.23 -25.19
C PRO A 248 5.50 13.72 -26.56
N LEU A 249 4.23 14.09 -26.73
CA LEU A 249 3.72 14.63 -28.00
C LEU A 249 4.38 15.96 -28.36
N PHE A 250 4.61 16.83 -27.38
CA PHE A 250 5.37 18.06 -27.59
C PHE A 250 6.79 17.75 -28.09
N VAL A 251 7.50 16.79 -27.50
CA VAL A 251 8.82 16.37 -27.98
C VAL A 251 8.73 15.76 -29.38
N VAL A 252 7.70 14.96 -29.65
CA VAL A 252 7.48 14.36 -30.96
C VAL A 252 7.16 15.44 -31.99
N MET A 253 6.55 16.57 -31.60
CA MET A 253 6.37 17.75 -32.46
C MET A 253 7.67 18.54 -32.66
N THR A 254 8.50 18.71 -31.62
CA THR A 254 9.72 19.53 -31.73
C THR A 254 10.88 18.82 -32.40
N VAL A 255 11.02 17.49 -32.27
CA VAL A 255 12.10 16.71 -32.90
C VAL A 255 12.11 16.85 -34.43
N PRO A 256 10.98 16.66 -35.16
CA PRO A 256 10.91 16.92 -36.59
C PRO A 256 11.30 18.35 -36.93
N VAL A 257 10.76 19.36 -36.24
CA VAL A 257 11.06 20.78 -36.51
C VAL A 257 12.55 21.09 -36.31
N ALA A 258 13.14 20.61 -35.21
CA ALA A 258 14.54 20.77 -34.92
C ALA A 258 15.42 20.02 -35.93
N SER A 259 15.02 18.82 -36.34
CA SER A 259 15.71 18.05 -37.40
C SER A 259 15.65 18.77 -38.75
N SER A 260 14.54 19.45 -39.06
CA SER A 260 14.40 20.30 -40.26
C SER A 260 15.38 21.46 -40.25
N ILE A 261 15.41 22.20 -39.15
CA ILE A 261 16.30 23.36 -38.98
C ILE A 261 17.76 22.92 -39.00
N SER A 262 18.07 21.84 -38.28
CA SER A 262 19.41 21.22 -38.21
C SER A 262 19.90 20.73 -39.57
N ALA A 263 19.02 20.13 -40.38
CA ALA A 263 19.34 19.72 -41.74
C ALA A 263 19.61 20.94 -42.66
N ILE A 264 18.83 22.02 -42.52
CA ILE A 264 19.02 23.26 -43.30
C ILE A 264 20.32 23.97 -42.91
N LEU A 265 20.59 24.14 -41.61
CA LEU A 265 21.78 24.84 -41.11
C LEU A 265 23.04 23.97 -41.06
N GLN A 266 22.94 22.65 -41.30
CA GLN A 266 24.03 21.69 -41.14
C GLN A 266 24.66 21.71 -39.73
N THR A 267 23.89 22.11 -38.71
CA THR A 267 24.33 22.17 -37.31
C THR A 267 23.82 20.97 -36.53
N ALA A 268 24.66 20.37 -35.69
CA ALA A 268 24.22 19.29 -34.80
C ALA A 268 23.24 19.86 -33.75
N SER A 269 21.99 19.40 -33.78
CA SER A 269 20.99 19.75 -32.78
C SER A 269 20.83 18.63 -31.77
N LEU A 270 21.12 18.90 -30.50
CA LEU A 270 20.88 17.93 -29.42
C LEU A 270 19.40 17.52 -29.37
N PHE A 271 18.48 18.45 -29.64
CA PHE A 271 17.02 18.22 -29.59
C PHE A 271 16.41 17.70 -30.90
N GLY A 272 17.14 17.71 -32.01
CA GLY A 272 16.63 17.28 -33.32
C GLY A 272 17.11 15.89 -33.74
N ASP A 273 17.89 15.18 -32.92
CA ASP A 273 18.29 13.81 -33.22
C ASP A 273 17.05 12.89 -33.19
N PRO A 274 16.68 12.23 -34.30
CA PRO A 274 15.59 11.26 -34.34
C PRO A 274 15.73 10.13 -33.30
N LYS A 275 16.93 9.86 -32.79
CA LYS A 275 17.19 8.88 -31.71
C LYS A 275 16.64 9.30 -30.35
N LEU A 276 16.23 10.56 -30.16
CA LEU A 276 15.52 10.99 -28.95
C LEU A 276 14.07 10.49 -28.91
N LEU A 277 13.46 10.22 -30.06
CA LEU A 277 12.05 9.83 -30.13
C LEU A 277 11.74 8.47 -29.45
N PRO A 278 12.56 7.41 -29.62
CA PRO A 278 12.40 6.21 -28.80
C PRO A 278 12.59 6.47 -27.30
N LEU A 279 13.49 7.39 -26.93
CA LEU A 279 13.82 7.68 -25.53
C LEU A 279 12.62 8.27 -24.78
N THR A 280 11.83 9.12 -25.43
CA THR A 280 10.63 9.71 -24.81
C THR A 280 9.57 8.65 -24.51
N PHE A 281 9.31 7.71 -25.42
CA PHE A 281 8.29 6.70 -25.20
C PHE A 281 8.75 5.55 -24.32
N TYR A 282 9.98 5.05 -24.50
CA TYR A 282 10.48 3.90 -23.77
C TYR A 282 11.06 4.22 -22.39
N LEU A 283 11.50 5.46 -22.17
CA LEU A 283 12.13 5.86 -20.91
C LEU A 283 11.25 6.85 -20.14
N TRP A 284 10.87 7.97 -20.75
CA TRP A 284 10.13 9.02 -20.04
C TRP A 284 8.71 8.59 -19.61
N VAL A 285 7.90 8.06 -20.53
CA VAL A 285 6.51 7.66 -20.20
C VAL A 285 6.46 6.60 -19.07
N PRO A 286 7.24 5.51 -19.10
CA PRO A 286 7.29 4.55 -17.99
C PRO A 286 7.76 5.16 -16.67
N ILE A 287 8.82 5.98 -16.66
CA ILE A 287 9.34 6.59 -15.43
C ILE A 287 8.29 7.52 -14.82
N ALA A 288 7.74 8.44 -15.61
CA ALA A 288 6.72 9.37 -15.14
C ALA A 288 5.48 8.62 -14.61
N SER A 289 5.10 7.52 -15.27
CA SER A 289 3.99 6.68 -14.83
C SER A 289 4.28 5.93 -13.53
N ILE A 290 5.48 5.37 -13.36
CA ILE A 290 5.87 4.67 -12.13
C ILE A 290 5.92 5.65 -10.95
N ILE A 291 6.47 6.85 -11.15
CA ILE A 291 6.48 7.91 -10.14
C ILE A 291 5.05 8.28 -9.74
N PHE A 292 4.18 8.53 -10.73
CA PHE A 292 2.76 8.81 -10.48
C PHE A 292 2.08 7.67 -9.70
N MET A 293 2.21 6.42 -10.16
CA MET A 293 1.64 5.26 -9.48
C MET A 293 2.13 5.14 -8.03
N GLY A 294 3.42 5.38 -7.79
CA GLY A 294 4.01 5.36 -6.45
C GLY A 294 3.46 6.45 -5.54
N LEU A 295 3.33 7.68 -6.06
CA LEU A 295 2.75 8.81 -5.33
C LEU A 295 1.26 8.59 -5.03
N VAL A 296 0.47 8.18 -6.03
CA VAL A 296 -0.95 7.86 -5.84
C VAL A 296 -1.13 6.74 -4.83
N TYR A 297 -0.34 5.66 -4.92
CA TYR A 297 -0.41 4.56 -3.95
C TYR A 297 0.01 4.99 -2.54
N GLY A 298 0.90 5.97 -2.41
CA GLY A 298 1.34 6.52 -1.12
C GLY A 298 0.31 7.46 -0.47
N ILE A 299 -0.41 8.23 -1.27
CA ILE A 299 -1.46 9.18 -0.82
C ILE A 299 -2.77 8.43 -0.57
N LEU A 300 -3.14 7.49 -1.45
CA LEU A 300 -4.40 6.80 -1.32
C LEU A 300 -4.44 5.95 -0.04
N PRO A 301 -5.50 6.11 0.75
CA PRO A 301 -5.70 5.33 1.96
C PRO A 301 -5.89 3.85 1.62
N LYS A 302 -5.30 2.99 2.48
CA LYS A 302 -5.25 1.53 2.28
C LYS A 302 -6.46 0.79 2.88
N ASP A 303 -7.43 1.51 3.44
CA ASP A 303 -8.59 0.94 4.16
C ASP A 303 -9.46 0.03 3.30
N PHE A 304 -9.56 0.35 2.01
CA PHE A 304 -10.35 -0.38 1.02
C PHE A 304 -9.49 -1.28 0.12
N LYS A 305 -8.23 -1.55 0.52
CA LYS A 305 -7.32 -2.37 -0.28
C LYS A 305 -7.79 -3.83 -0.30
N LEU A 306 -7.97 -4.35 -1.51
CA LEU A 306 -8.19 -5.77 -1.75
C LEU A 306 -6.83 -6.46 -1.92
N ASN A 307 -6.49 -7.38 -1.02
CA ASN A 307 -5.24 -8.13 -1.08
C ASN A 307 -5.37 -9.33 -2.02
N VAL A 308 -5.53 -9.06 -3.31
CA VAL A 308 -5.50 -10.08 -4.36
C VAL A 308 -4.11 -10.05 -4.98
N SER A 309 -3.34 -11.11 -4.75
CA SER A 309 -2.03 -11.25 -5.36
C SER A 309 -2.10 -12.05 -6.66
N LEU A 310 -1.17 -11.80 -7.57
CA LEU A 310 -0.99 -12.63 -8.77
C LEU A 310 -0.62 -14.08 -8.39
N LEU A 311 0.03 -14.29 -7.24
CA LEU A 311 0.35 -15.62 -6.72
C LEU A 311 -0.88 -16.38 -6.27
N ASP A 312 -1.90 -15.70 -5.75
CA ASP A 312 -3.14 -16.37 -5.32
C ASP A 312 -3.84 -17.02 -6.50
N VAL A 313 -3.74 -16.39 -7.67
CA VAL A 313 -4.29 -16.92 -8.91
C VAL A 313 -3.55 -18.19 -9.30
N LEU A 314 -2.21 -18.20 -9.22
CA LEU A 314 -1.40 -19.42 -9.45
C LEU A 314 -1.73 -20.52 -8.44
N LYS A 315 -1.87 -20.20 -7.15
CA LYS A 315 -2.25 -21.17 -6.12
C LYS A 315 -3.63 -21.79 -6.36
N GLU A 316 -4.58 -21.01 -6.88
CA GLU A 316 -5.89 -21.53 -7.27
C GLU A 316 -5.81 -22.51 -8.46
N PHE A 317 -4.80 -22.38 -9.35
CA PHE A 317 -4.52 -23.39 -10.37
C PHE A 317 -3.87 -24.65 -9.78
N ASP A 318 -3.10 -24.52 -8.70
CA ASP A 318 -2.33 -25.61 -8.08
C ASP A 318 -3.09 -26.41 -7.00
N GLU A 319 -4.10 -25.85 -6.33
CA GLU A 319 -4.85 -26.56 -5.27
C GLU A 319 -5.98 -27.43 -5.88
N PRO A 320 -5.80 -28.78 -5.99
CA PRO A 320 -6.93 -29.65 -6.27
C PRO A 320 -7.89 -29.63 -5.07
N GLU A 321 -9.20 -29.41 -5.32
CA GLU A 321 -10.23 -29.67 -4.31
C GLU A 321 -10.11 -31.14 -3.86
N ILE A 322 -9.61 -31.39 -2.65
CA ILE A 322 -9.53 -32.72 -2.04
C ILE A 322 -10.93 -33.12 -1.59
N GLU A 323 -11.82 -33.46 -2.52
CA GLU A 323 -12.98 -34.30 -2.22
C GLU A 323 -12.54 -35.77 -2.40
N GLY A 324 -11.89 -36.33 -1.37
CA GLY A 324 -11.64 -37.75 -1.17
C GLY A 324 -10.96 -38.52 -2.33
N ILE A 325 -9.64 -38.76 -2.22
CA ILE A 325 -8.77 -39.70 -2.98
C ILE A 325 -8.84 -39.67 -4.53
N LYS A 326 -9.83 -39.04 -5.15
CA LYS A 326 -9.90 -38.84 -6.59
C LYS A 326 -9.60 -37.37 -6.88
N MET A 327 -8.39 -37.10 -7.38
CA MET A 327 -8.08 -35.85 -8.07
C MET A 327 -9.07 -35.69 -9.23
N LYS A 328 -10.18 -34.98 -9.00
CA LYS A 328 -11.06 -34.51 -10.08
C LYS A 328 -10.69 -33.06 -10.31
N PHE A 329 -9.89 -32.82 -11.35
CA PHE A 329 -9.66 -31.47 -11.86
C PHE A 329 -10.99 -30.94 -12.42
N LYS A 330 -11.77 -30.23 -11.59
CA LYS A 330 -13.00 -29.56 -12.04
C LYS A 330 -12.58 -28.37 -12.90
N TRP A 331 -12.61 -28.53 -14.22
CA TRP A 331 -12.34 -27.46 -15.17
C TRP A 331 -13.30 -26.28 -14.93
N LYS A 332 -12.80 -25.21 -14.29
CA LYS A 332 -13.47 -23.90 -14.27
C LYS A 332 -13.41 -23.28 -15.67
N PRO A 333 -14.39 -22.45 -16.07
CA PRO A 333 -14.39 -21.74 -17.36
C PRO A 333 -13.09 -20.97 -17.65
N VAL A 334 -12.42 -20.52 -16.58
CA VAL A 334 -11.13 -19.84 -16.61
C VAL A 334 -10.03 -20.66 -17.30
N HIS A 335 -9.94 -21.97 -17.06
CA HIS A 335 -8.89 -22.79 -17.67
C HIS A 335 -9.05 -22.90 -19.19
N PHE A 336 -10.29 -23.00 -19.68
CA PHE A 336 -10.58 -22.98 -21.13
C PHE A 336 -10.14 -21.66 -21.77
N ILE A 337 -10.43 -20.53 -21.09
CA ILE A 337 -9.99 -19.20 -21.53
C ILE A 337 -8.45 -19.15 -21.58
N THR A 338 -7.76 -19.70 -20.58
CA THR A 338 -6.29 -19.72 -20.57
C THR A 338 -5.71 -20.51 -21.72
N LEU A 339 -6.20 -21.73 -21.97
CA LEU A 339 -5.74 -22.57 -23.06
C LEU A 339 -5.96 -21.92 -24.43
N PHE A 340 -7.13 -21.28 -24.62
CA PHE A 340 -7.47 -20.57 -25.86
C PHE A 340 -6.52 -19.41 -26.16
N PHE A 341 -6.17 -18.59 -25.17
CA PHE A 341 -5.24 -17.48 -25.36
C PHE A 341 -3.78 -17.92 -25.53
N TRP A 342 -3.38 -19.02 -24.88
CA TRP A 342 -2.10 -19.66 -25.17
C TRP A 342 -2.01 -20.13 -26.63
N MET A 343 -3.08 -20.75 -27.14
CA MET A 343 -3.17 -21.15 -28.55
C MET A 343 -3.09 -19.94 -29.50
N LEU A 344 -3.80 -18.84 -29.20
CA LEU A 344 -3.72 -17.57 -29.95
C LEU A 344 -2.32 -16.95 -29.94
N SER A 345 -1.62 -17.00 -28.79
CA SER A 345 -0.24 -16.51 -28.68
C SER A 345 0.70 -17.33 -29.57
N ILE A 346 0.57 -18.65 -29.54
CA ILE A 346 1.34 -19.56 -30.39
C ILE A 346 1.04 -19.29 -31.87
N ILE A 347 -0.23 -19.16 -32.25
CA ILE A 347 -0.65 -18.83 -33.64
C ILE A 347 -0.06 -17.48 -34.08
N SER A 348 -0.14 -16.44 -33.25
CA SER A 348 0.43 -15.11 -33.55
C SER A 348 1.95 -15.19 -33.73
N PHE A 349 2.63 -15.98 -32.89
CA PHE A 349 4.06 -16.19 -32.97
C PHE A 349 4.45 -16.99 -34.22
N MET A 350 3.65 -17.98 -34.62
CA MET A 350 3.86 -18.71 -35.87
C MET A 350 3.66 -17.80 -37.10
N LEU A 351 2.63 -16.95 -37.09
CA LEU A 351 2.40 -15.97 -38.16
C LEU A 351 3.54 -14.94 -38.27
N PHE A 352 4.19 -14.57 -37.16
CA PHE A 352 5.39 -13.74 -37.18
C PHE A 352 6.54 -14.39 -37.96
N PHE A 353 6.74 -15.71 -37.84
CA PHE A 353 7.80 -16.43 -38.56
C PHE A 353 7.47 -16.72 -40.02
N ILE A 354 6.19 -16.90 -40.37
CA ILE A 354 5.72 -17.19 -41.75
C ILE A 354 5.79 -15.93 -42.66
N ARG A 355 6.51 -14.88 -42.21
CA ARG A 355 6.64 -13.49 -42.72
C ARG A 355 6.85 -13.29 -44.22
N LYS A 356 7.08 -14.32 -45.04
CA LYS A 356 7.18 -14.14 -46.49
C LYS A 356 5.78 -14.09 -47.13
N SER A 357 5.24 -12.87 -47.25
CA SER A 357 4.43 -12.40 -48.40
C SER A 357 2.90 -12.23 -48.31
N ILE A 358 2.19 -12.40 -47.17
CA ILE A 358 0.70 -12.38 -47.22
C ILE A 358 0.04 -11.14 -46.57
N PHE A 359 0.67 -10.47 -45.59
CA PHE A 359 -0.02 -9.45 -44.79
C PHE A 359 0.77 -8.12 -44.72
N LYS A 360 0.09 -6.98 -45.00
CA LYS A 360 0.60 -5.59 -44.82
C LYS A 360 0.81 -5.21 -43.34
N PHE A 361 1.11 -6.16 -42.47
CA PHE A 361 1.39 -5.92 -41.06
C PHE A 361 2.89 -5.73 -40.87
N HIS A 362 3.29 -4.71 -40.12
CA HIS A 362 4.69 -4.53 -39.73
C HIS A 362 5.09 -5.68 -38.81
N GLY A 363 6.33 -6.18 -38.91
CA GLY A 363 6.80 -7.33 -38.12
C GLY A 363 6.64 -7.14 -36.60
N THR A 364 6.61 -5.90 -36.13
CA THR A 364 6.39 -5.53 -34.72
C THR A 364 4.99 -5.89 -34.21
N ASP A 365 3.97 -5.91 -35.07
CA ASP A 365 2.57 -6.13 -34.68
C ASP A 365 2.37 -7.55 -34.14
N PHE A 366 2.95 -8.56 -34.80
CA PHE A 366 2.79 -9.96 -34.39
C PHE A 366 3.53 -10.30 -33.09
N LEU A 367 4.70 -9.70 -32.85
CA LEU A 367 5.41 -9.84 -31.57
C LEU A 367 4.58 -9.23 -30.44
N MET A 368 3.99 -8.07 -30.67
CA MET A 368 3.11 -7.41 -29.72
C MET A 368 1.87 -8.24 -29.41
N PHE A 369 1.15 -8.73 -30.44
CA PHE A 369 0.00 -9.61 -30.23
C PHE A 369 0.39 -10.91 -29.52
N GLY A 370 1.57 -11.47 -29.84
CA GLY A 370 2.12 -12.64 -29.16
C GLY A 370 2.30 -12.42 -27.66
N ILE A 371 2.94 -11.31 -27.26
CA ILE A 371 3.15 -10.93 -25.86
C ILE A 371 1.81 -10.63 -25.16
N LEU A 372 0.92 -9.87 -25.81
CA LEU A 372 -0.40 -9.56 -25.26
C LEU A 372 -1.19 -10.84 -24.99
N PHE A 373 -1.32 -11.74 -25.98
CA PHE A 373 -2.05 -13.01 -25.82
C PHE A 373 -1.40 -13.94 -24.78
N LEU A 374 -0.08 -13.89 -24.58
CA LEU A 374 0.60 -14.67 -23.55
C LEU A 374 0.24 -14.20 -22.14
N ILE A 375 0.15 -12.89 -21.92
CA ILE A 375 -0.12 -12.31 -20.58
C ILE A 375 -1.65 -12.21 -20.32
N LEU A 376 -2.47 -12.10 -21.37
CA LEU A 376 -3.90 -11.87 -21.28
C LEU A 376 -4.69 -12.85 -20.39
N PRO A 377 -4.51 -14.18 -20.48
CA PRO A 377 -5.31 -15.09 -19.67
C PRO A 377 -4.98 -14.98 -18.17
N PHE A 378 -3.73 -14.70 -17.83
CA PHE A 378 -3.30 -14.47 -16.45
C PHE A 378 -3.91 -13.18 -15.89
N ILE A 379 -3.87 -12.11 -16.70
CA ILE A 379 -4.50 -10.81 -16.45
C ILE A 379 -6.02 -10.96 -16.23
N LEU A 380 -6.73 -11.62 -17.15
CA LEU A 380 -8.17 -11.80 -17.05
C LEU A 380 -8.53 -12.59 -15.80
N THR A 381 -7.87 -13.73 -15.55
CA THR A 381 -8.15 -14.55 -14.36
C THR A 381 -7.97 -13.77 -13.06
N SER A 382 -6.89 -12.99 -12.97
CA SER A 382 -6.63 -12.13 -11.81
C SER A 382 -7.73 -11.08 -11.62
N TYR A 383 -8.17 -10.49 -12.72
CA TYR A 383 -9.26 -9.52 -12.72
C TYR A 383 -10.61 -10.13 -12.31
N TRP A 384 -10.91 -11.36 -12.73
CA TRP A 384 -12.10 -12.11 -12.31
C TRP A 384 -12.14 -12.32 -10.79
N HIS A 385 -11.02 -12.78 -10.21
CA HIS A 385 -10.93 -12.95 -8.74
C HIS A 385 -11.10 -11.62 -8.01
N PHE A 386 -10.49 -10.56 -8.52
CA PHE A 386 -10.64 -9.22 -7.98
C PHE A 386 -12.10 -8.76 -7.96
N ILE A 387 -12.87 -8.99 -9.05
CA ILE A 387 -14.30 -8.64 -9.10
C ILE A 387 -15.09 -9.39 -8.02
N ILE A 388 -14.86 -10.70 -7.87
CA ILE A 388 -15.58 -11.53 -6.91
C ILE A 388 -15.34 -11.04 -5.48
N GLU A 389 -14.08 -10.79 -5.11
CA GLU A 389 -13.73 -10.27 -3.78
C GLU A 389 -14.33 -8.88 -3.52
N ASN A 390 -14.30 -7.99 -4.53
CA ASN A 390 -14.91 -6.66 -4.41
C ASN A 390 -16.44 -6.74 -4.24
N GLN A 391 -17.10 -7.71 -4.87
CA GLN A 391 -18.54 -7.89 -4.73
C GLN A 391 -18.92 -8.44 -3.35
N LYS A 392 -18.09 -9.31 -2.72
CA LYS A 392 -18.35 -9.81 -1.36
C LYS A 392 -18.58 -8.66 -0.37
N GLU A 393 -17.76 -7.62 -0.43
CA GLU A 393 -17.89 -6.42 0.43
C GLU A 393 -19.27 -5.76 0.39
N ARG A 394 -19.95 -5.79 -0.77
CA ARG A 394 -21.30 -5.22 -0.91
C ARG A 394 -22.39 -6.09 -0.29
N TYR A 395 -22.17 -7.40 -0.22
CA TYR A 395 -23.12 -8.36 0.34
C TYR A 395 -22.93 -8.58 1.84
N TYR A 396 -21.76 -8.24 2.41
CA TYR A 396 -21.51 -8.38 3.86
C TYR A 396 -22.56 -7.66 4.72
N PRO A 397 -22.86 -6.37 4.52
CA PRO A 397 -23.86 -5.68 5.34
C PRO A 397 -25.25 -6.31 5.26
N ILE A 398 -25.64 -6.81 4.08
CA ILE A 398 -26.92 -7.48 3.85
C ILE A 398 -26.98 -8.79 4.64
N PHE A 399 -25.94 -9.63 4.52
CA PHE A 399 -25.82 -10.87 5.28
C PHE A 399 -25.84 -10.62 6.79
N LEU A 400 -25.06 -9.64 7.25
CA LEU A 400 -24.99 -9.30 8.67
C LEU A 400 -26.30 -8.75 9.20
N ASN A 401 -27.02 -7.95 8.40
CA ASN A 401 -28.33 -7.46 8.78
C ASN A 401 -29.31 -8.61 8.99
N ASP A 402 -29.39 -9.56 8.06
CA ASP A 402 -30.27 -10.72 8.20
C ASP A 402 -29.91 -11.58 9.42
N LEU A 403 -28.61 -11.79 9.65
CA LEU A 403 -28.10 -12.51 10.82
C LEU A 403 -28.51 -11.79 12.12
N THR A 404 -28.30 -10.48 12.17
CA THR A 404 -28.67 -9.65 13.32
C THR A 404 -30.19 -9.67 13.55
N MET A 405 -31.01 -9.58 12.50
CA MET A 405 -32.47 -9.65 12.63
C MET A 405 -32.93 -11.02 13.16
N ALA A 406 -32.30 -12.11 12.70
CA ALA A 406 -32.58 -13.45 13.20
C ALA A 406 -32.21 -13.60 14.70
N VAL A 407 -31.01 -13.15 15.11
CA VAL A 407 -30.61 -13.20 16.53
C VAL A 407 -31.49 -12.28 17.39
N ARG A 408 -31.85 -11.09 16.89
CA ARG A 408 -32.81 -10.19 17.56
C ARG A 408 -34.19 -10.79 17.76
N SER A 409 -34.60 -11.73 16.92
CA SER A 409 -35.86 -12.46 17.06
C SER A 409 -35.80 -13.59 18.11
N GLY A 410 -34.67 -13.73 18.82
CA GLY A 410 -34.44 -14.74 19.84
C GLY A 410 -33.89 -16.06 19.30
N MET A 411 -33.47 -16.12 18.04
CA MET A 411 -32.76 -17.29 17.52
C MET A 411 -31.35 -17.35 18.10
N ASP A 412 -30.94 -18.55 18.52
CA ASP A 412 -29.53 -18.84 18.79
C ASP A 412 -28.69 -18.63 17.51
N ILE A 413 -27.44 -18.19 17.67
CA ILE A 413 -26.55 -17.81 16.56
C ILE A 413 -26.37 -18.93 15.52
N ILE A 414 -26.35 -20.20 15.94
CA ILE A 414 -26.20 -21.35 15.03
C ILE A 414 -27.46 -21.49 14.18
N ARG A 415 -28.65 -21.38 14.78
CA ARG A 415 -29.93 -21.44 14.07
C ARG A 415 -30.11 -20.23 13.15
N ALA A 416 -29.73 -19.04 13.61
CA ALA A 416 -29.74 -17.83 12.80
C ALA A 416 -28.85 -17.99 11.54
N MET A 417 -27.64 -18.54 11.71
CA MET A 417 -26.74 -18.83 10.60
C MET A 417 -27.33 -19.84 9.60
N GLN A 418 -28.05 -20.87 10.09
CA GLN A 418 -28.74 -21.84 9.23
C GLN A 418 -29.88 -21.21 8.43
N VAL A 419 -30.60 -20.23 8.99
CA VAL A 419 -31.62 -19.45 8.27
C VAL A 419 -30.96 -18.62 7.18
N CYS A 420 -29.89 -17.89 7.49
CA CYS A 420 -29.12 -17.12 6.51
C CYS A 420 -28.57 -18.02 5.38
N ALA A 421 -28.11 -19.24 5.68
CA ALA A 421 -27.58 -20.16 4.66
C ALA A 421 -28.59 -20.58 3.58
N ARG A 422 -29.89 -20.37 3.81
CA ARG A 422 -30.95 -20.61 2.81
C ARG A 422 -31.13 -19.43 1.86
N THR A 423 -30.64 -18.25 2.21
CA THR A 423 -30.73 -17.02 1.41
C THR A 423 -29.57 -16.90 0.42
N ASN A 424 -29.78 -16.20 -0.70
CA ASN A 424 -28.75 -15.95 -1.71
C ASN A 424 -28.07 -14.58 -1.49
N TYR A 425 -26.81 -14.62 -1.03
CA TYR A 425 -25.93 -13.47 -0.83
C TYR A 425 -24.87 -13.33 -1.94
N GLY A 426 -25.19 -13.77 -3.16
CA GLY A 426 -24.27 -13.70 -4.29
C GLY A 426 -22.95 -14.45 -4.01
N PRO A 427 -21.77 -13.79 -4.11
CA PRO A 427 -20.48 -14.40 -3.83
C PRO A 427 -20.31 -14.95 -2.40
N LEU A 428 -21.04 -14.40 -1.42
CA LEU A 428 -20.95 -14.85 -0.03
C LEU A 428 -21.75 -16.13 0.26
N THR A 429 -22.69 -16.51 -0.61
CA THR A 429 -23.58 -17.67 -0.38
C THR A 429 -22.79 -18.95 -0.08
N LYS A 430 -21.69 -19.22 -0.80
CA LYS A 430 -20.84 -20.41 -0.56
C LYS A 430 -20.20 -20.37 0.83
N ILE A 431 -19.75 -19.19 1.27
CA ILE A 431 -19.09 -18.99 2.56
C ILE A 431 -20.10 -19.12 3.69
N VAL A 432 -21.27 -18.46 3.58
CA VAL A 432 -22.35 -18.55 4.58
C VAL A 432 -22.83 -19.98 4.75
N LYS A 433 -23.04 -20.72 3.64
CA LYS A 433 -23.39 -22.15 3.70
C LYS A 433 -22.30 -22.99 4.36
N LYS A 434 -21.02 -22.75 4.03
CA LYS A 434 -19.89 -23.44 4.66
C LYS A 434 -19.85 -23.18 6.17
N MET A 435 -20.04 -21.94 6.60
CA MET A 435 -20.08 -21.58 8.02
C MET A 435 -21.25 -22.27 8.74
N ALA A 436 -22.45 -22.23 8.17
CA ALA A 436 -23.62 -22.90 8.75
C ALA A 436 -23.41 -24.42 8.90
N ILE A 437 -22.80 -25.07 7.90
CA ILE A 437 -22.48 -26.50 7.95
C ILE A 437 -21.46 -26.78 9.05
N GLN A 438 -20.37 -26.02 9.10
CA GLN A 438 -19.33 -26.20 10.13
C GLN A 438 -19.87 -25.98 11.55
N MET A 439 -20.66 -24.93 11.76
CA MET A 439 -21.31 -24.67 13.06
C MET A 439 -22.30 -25.78 13.42
N SER A 440 -23.08 -26.28 12.46
CA SER A 440 -24.02 -27.39 12.69
C SER A 440 -23.34 -28.71 13.03
N TRP A 441 -22.09 -28.89 12.64
CA TRP A 441 -21.26 -30.05 12.97
C TRP A 441 -20.51 -29.88 14.31
N GLY A 442 -20.88 -28.88 15.11
CA GLY A 442 -20.33 -28.67 16.45
C GLY A 442 -19.00 -27.94 16.49
N ARG A 443 -18.54 -27.36 15.37
CA ARG A 443 -17.35 -26.51 15.41
C ARG A 443 -17.66 -25.20 16.16
N PRO A 444 -16.82 -24.78 17.12
CA PRO A 444 -17.04 -23.55 17.89
C PRO A 444 -17.20 -22.30 17.00
N VAL A 445 -18.20 -21.47 17.31
CA VAL A 445 -18.56 -20.30 16.48
C VAL A 445 -17.39 -19.31 16.32
N ASN A 446 -16.61 -19.12 17.39
CA ASN A 446 -15.40 -18.31 17.38
C ASN A 446 -14.34 -18.84 16.40
N GLU A 447 -14.16 -20.16 16.30
CA GLU A 447 -13.23 -20.75 15.33
C GLU A 447 -13.72 -20.60 13.89
N VAL A 448 -15.03 -20.69 13.65
CA VAL A 448 -15.60 -20.50 12.31
C VAL A 448 -15.40 -19.06 11.83
N PHE A 449 -15.62 -18.07 12.70
CA PHE A 449 -15.31 -16.67 12.37
C PHE A 449 -13.81 -16.38 12.30
N ALA A 450 -12.97 -17.06 13.09
CA ALA A 450 -11.51 -16.97 12.95
C ALA A 450 -11.03 -17.51 11.59
N ASP A 451 -11.66 -18.58 11.09
CA ASP A 451 -11.40 -19.08 9.73
C ASP A 451 -11.85 -18.09 8.66
N LEU A 452 -13.00 -17.42 8.85
CA LEU A 452 -13.45 -16.35 7.97
C LEU A 452 -12.43 -15.21 7.94
N GLU A 453 -11.99 -14.73 9.10
CA GLU A 453 -10.99 -13.68 9.24
C GLU A 453 -9.67 -14.01 8.51
N ARG A 454 -9.22 -15.27 8.60
CA ARG A 454 -8.01 -15.75 7.92
C ARG A 454 -8.18 -15.89 6.41
N THR A 455 -9.36 -16.30 5.95
CA THR A 455 -9.64 -16.60 4.54
C THR A 455 -9.94 -15.34 3.72
N GLU A 456 -10.56 -14.34 4.32
CA GLU A 456 -11.00 -13.14 3.60
C GLU A 456 -9.81 -12.28 3.14
N LYS A 457 -9.93 -11.70 1.94
CA LYS A 457 -8.85 -10.89 1.34
C LYS A 457 -9.03 -9.39 1.54
N SER A 458 -10.27 -8.97 1.79
CA SER A 458 -10.62 -7.58 2.09
C SER A 458 -10.31 -7.24 3.53
N LEU A 459 -9.64 -6.11 3.77
CA LEU A 459 -9.40 -5.60 5.11
C LEU A 459 -10.71 -5.27 5.85
N ILE A 460 -11.75 -4.81 5.14
CA ILE A 460 -13.09 -4.58 5.70
C ILE A 460 -13.69 -5.89 6.20
N ALA A 461 -13.68 -6.92 5.35
CA ALA A 461 -14.22 -8.24 5.71
C ALA A 461 -13.48 -8.86 6.90
N LYS A 462 -12.15 -8.73 6.95
CA LYS A 462 -11.33 -9.17 8.10
C LYS A 462 -11.72 -8.47 9.40
N ARG A 463 -11.89 -7.15 9.37
CA ARG A 463 -12.31 -6.35 10.53
C ARG A 463 -13.74 -6.67 10.99
N ILE A 464 -14.63 -6.98 10.06
CA ILE A 464 -15.97 -7.48 10.39
C ILE A 464 -15.86 -8.85 11.07
N ALA A 465 -15.09 -9.77 10.48
CA ALA A 465 -14.91 -11.13 10.99
C ALA A 465 -14.23 -11.15 12.36
N SER A 466 -13.27 -10.25 12.64
CA SER A 466 -12.63 -10.15 13.95
C SER A 466 -13.60 -9.72 15.06
N ILE A 467 -14.51 -8.77 14.78
CA ILE A 467 -15.53 -8.39 15.76
C ILE A 467 -16.52 -9.54 15.98
N LEU A 468 -16.92 -10.25 14.92
CA LEU A 468 -17.81 -11.43 15.02
C LEU A 468 -17.16 -12.60 15.79
N LYS A 469 -15.87 -12.83 15.59
CA LYS A 469 -15.09 -13.84 16.30
C LYS A 469 -15.09 -13.57 17.80
N GLU A 470 -14.87 -12.31 18.20
CA GLU A 470 -14.87 -11.93 19.62
C GLU A 470 -16.29 -11.92 20.23
N CYS A 471 -17.30 -11.61 19.42
CA CYS A 471 -18.72 -11.69 19.79
C CYS A 471 -19.11 -13.10 20.28
N ALA A 472 -18.57 -14.15 19.66
CA ALA A 472 -18.88 -15.53 20.02
C ALA A 472 -18.20 -16.03 21.31
N VAL A 473 -17.10 -15.38 21.72
CA VAL A 473 -16.33 -15.75 22.94
C VAL A 473 -16.83 -15.00 24.16
N SER A 474 -17.25 -13.75 23.95
CA SER A 474 -17.67 -12.85 25.03
C SER A 474 -19.12 -13.12 25.40
N GLY A 475 -19.39 -13.60 26.62
CA GLY A 475 -20.74 -13.86 27.13
C GLY A 475 -21.63 -12.62 27.34
N GLY A 476 -21.37 -11.53 26.63
CA GLY A 476 -22.21 -10.33 26.61
C GLY A 476 -23.45 -10.53 25.74
N ASP A 477 -24.24 -9.46 25.57
CA ASP A 477 -25.42 -9.51 24.71
C ASP A 477 -24.99 -9.57 23.23
N VAL A 478 -24.91 -10.80 22.69
CA VAL A 478 -24.59 -11.10 21.29
C VAL A 478 -25.39 -10.24 20.33
N LYS A 479 -26.64 -9.91 20.68
CA LYS A 479 -27.52 -9.04 19.90
C LYS A 479 -26.94 -7.64 19.70
N ASP A 480 -26.40 -7.04 20.76
CA ASP A 480 -25.87 -5.68 20.73
C ASP A 480 -24.56 -5.64 19.92
N ILE A 481 -23.67 -6.62 20.10
CA ILE A 481 -22.42 -6.70 19.32
C ILE A 481 -22.75 -6.88 17.83
N LEU A 482 -23.64 -7.81 17.47
CA LEU A 482 -24.06 -8.02 16.09
C LEU A 482 -24.68 -6.76 15.48
N THR A 483 -25.49 -6.02 16.25
CA THR A 483 -26.07 -4.76 15.81
C THR A 483 -24.99 -3.72 15.52
N SER A 484 -24.01 -3.55 16.42
CA SER A 484 -22.87 -2.66 16.21
C SER A 484 -22.03 -3.06 15.00
N VAL A 485 -21.82 -4.36 14.78
CA VAL A 485 -21.09 -4.89 13.60
C VAL A 485 -21.85 -4.57 12.31
N THR A 486 -23.17 -4.79 12.28
CA THR A 486 -24.00 -4.47 11.11
C THR A 486 -23.93 -2.99 10.77
N VAL A 487 -24.10 -2.11 11.77
CA VAL A 487 -24.01 -0.64 11.57
C VAL A 487 -22.63 -0.25 11.05
N HIS A 488 -21.56 -0.80 11.62
CA HIS A 488 -20.20 -0.56 11.17
C HIS A 488 -19.98 -1.03 9.72
N ALA A 489 -20.45 -2.22 9.37
CA ALA A 489 -20.35 -2.77 8.02
C ALA A 489 -21.07 -1.88 7.00
N TYR A 490 -22.26 -1.38 7.32
CA TYR A 490 -22.97 -0.42 6.47
C TYR A 490 -22.16 0.87 6.28
N LYS A 491 -21.66 1.48 7.36
CA LYS A 491 -20.83 2.69 7.29
C LYS A 491 -19.59 2.52 6.41
N LEU A 492 -18.90 1.38 6.52
CA LEU A 492 -17.75 1.08 5.66
C LEU A 492 -18.14 0.92 4.19
N SER A 493 -19.23 0.20 3.92
CA SER A 493 -19.71 -0.01 2.55
C SER A 493 -20.17 1.29 1.88
N GLU A 494 -20.81 2.17 2.64
CA GLU A 494 -21.25 3.49 2.19
C GLU A 494 -20.07 4.41 1.93
N MET A 495 -19.12 4.48 2.87
CA MET A 495 -17.89 5.25 2.72
C MET A 495 -17.09 4.81 1.49
N LYS A 496 -16.94 3.50 1.27
CA LYS A 496 -16.30 2.96 0.06
C LYS A 496 -17.02 3.42 -1.21
N ARG A 497 -18.36 3.33 -1.23
CA ARG A 497 -19.19 3.74 -2.37
C ARG A 497 -19.02 5.22 -2.71
N GLU A 498 -19.05 6.09 -1.70
CA GLU A 498 -18.85 7.53 -1.88
C GLU A 498 -17.44 7.84 -2.43
N ILE A 499 -16.42 7.17 -1.93
CA ILE A 499 -15.03 7.29 -2.42
C ILE A 499 -14.92 6.84 -3.86
N SER A 500 -15.46 5.67 -4.21
CA SER A 500 -15.45 5.17 -5.59
C SER A 500 -16.20 6.10 -6.55
N ALA A 501 -17.27 6.74 -6.09
CA ALA A 501 -18.02 7.72 -6.88
C ALA A 501 -17.20 8.98 -7.16
N ARG A 502 -16.49 9.52 -6.16
CA ARG A 502 -15.58 10.67 -6.35
C ARG A 502 -14.41 10.33 -7.28
N GLN A 503 -13.84 9.12 -7.14
CA GLN A 503 -12.74 8.66 -7.98
C GLN A 503 -13.10 8.51 -9.47
N PHE A 504 -14.38 8.28 -9.78
CA PHE A 504 -14.86 8.12 -11.15
C PHE A 504 -14.56 9.34 -12.03
N ILE A 505 -14.63 10.56 -11.48
CA ILE A 505 -14.35 11.79 -12.24
C ILE A 505 -12.92 11.77 -12.78
N TYR A 506 -11.94 11.33 -11.99
CA TYR A 506 -10.54 11.26 -12.42
C TYR A 506 -10.25 10.12 -13.39
N VAL A 507 -11.04 9.04 -13.32
CA VAL A 507 -11.01 8.01 -14.36
C VAL A 507 -11.36 8.63 -15.71
N VAL A 508 -12.38 9.49 -15.76
CA VAL A 508 -12.79 10.21 -16.97
C VAL A 508 -11.68 11.15 -17.46
N VAL A 509 -10.98 11.86 -16.57
CA VAL A 509 -9.87 12.77 -16.95
C VAL A 509 -8.73 12.02 -17.66
N ILE A 510 -8.30 10.86 -17.13
CA ILE A 510 -7.24 10.06 -17.76
C ILE A 510 -7.71 9.47 -19.09
N TYR A 511 -8.99 9.07 -19.20
CA TYR A 511 -9.57 8.64 -20.48
C TYR A 511 -9.63 9.77 -21.51
N LEU A 512 -10.02 10.97 -21.10
CA LEU A 512 -10.04 12.14 -21.95
C LEU A 512 -8.62 12.46 -22.46
N SER A 513 -7.63 12.38 -21.59
CA SER A 513 -6.21 12.52 -21.98
C SER A 513 -5.78 11.48 -23.01
N PHE A 514 -6.25 10.23 -22.89
CA PHE A 514 -5.99 9.20 -23.88
C PHE A 514 -6.58 9.54 -25.26
N PHE A 515 -7.82 10.04 -25.31
CA PHE A 515 -8.40 10.49 -26.58
C PHE A 515 -7.70 11.74 -27.14
N LEU A 516 -7.31 12.68 -26.28
CA LEU A 516 -6.49 13.82 -26.68
C LEU A 516 -5.17 13.36 -27.30
N TYR A 517 -4.50 12.38 -26.70
CA TYR A 517 -3.25 11.83 -27.19
C TYR A 517 -3.38 11.22 -28.60
N ILE A 518 -4.49 10.51 -28.85
CA ILE A 518 -4.81 9.96 -30.17
C ILE A 518 -5.10 11.09 -31.17
N GLY A 519 -5.93 12.07 -30.78
CA GLY A 519 -6.29 13.20 -31.63
C GLY A 519 -5.08 14.03 -32.06
N THR A 520 -4.17 14.33 -31.14
CA THR A 520 -2.91 15.02 -31.45
C THR A 520 -2.00 14.18 -32.33
N SER A 521 -1.93 12.86 -32.11
CA SER A 521 -1.16 11.95 -32.96
C SER A 521 -1.70 11.92 -34.39
N TYR A 522 -3.03 11.94 -34.57
CA TYR A 522 -3.68 12.02 -35.87
C TYR A 522 -3.33 13.32 -36.62
N ILE A 523 -3.53 14.47 -35.97
CA ILE A 523 -3.21 15.79 -36.54
C ILE A 523 -1.74 15.85 -36.93
N MET A 524 -0.88 15.30 -36.08
CA MET A 524 0.56 15.29 -36.31
C MET A 524 0.94 14.50 -37.57
N VAL A 525 0.41 13.28 -37.75
CA VAL A 525 0.77 12.43 -38.90
C VAL A 525 0.20 12.97 -40.21
N HIS A 526 -1.03 13.52 -40.21
CA HIS A 526 -1.72 13.91 -41.43
C HIS A 526 -1.48 15.34 -41.89
N SER A 527 -1.29 16.28 -40.97
CA SER A 527 -1.17 17.71 -41.29
C SER A 527 0.25 18.23 -41.11
N LEU A 528 0.84 17.98 -39.94
CA LEU A 528 2.08 18.63 -39.54
C LEU A 528 3.32 17.95 -40.15
N LEU A 529 3.46 16.65 -39.93
CA LEU A 529 4.68 15.91 -40.28
C LEU A 529 4.99 15.89 -41.79
N PRO A 530 4.00 15.70 -42.70
CA PRO A 530 4.26 15.78 -44.13
C PRO A 530 4.73 17.18 -44.56
N THR A 531 4.20 18.23 -43.93
CA THR A 531 4.59 19.63 -44.20
C THR A 531 6.01 19.92 -43.74
N LEU A 532 6.40 19.43 -42.56
CA LEU A 532 7.75 19.64 -42.01
C LEU A 532 8.83 18.81 -42.72
N LEU A 533 8.49 17.59 -43.15
CA LEU A 533 9.43 16.67 -43.77
C LEU A 533 9.50 16.77 -45.31
N LYS A 534 8.62 17.55 -45.95
CA LYS A 534 8.53 17.67 -47.41
C LYS A 534 9.88 17.94 -48.10
N ASN A 535 10.74 18.75 -47.47
CA ASN A 535 12.02 19.19 -48.03
C ASN A 535 13.24 18.49 -47.40
N ILE A 536 13.06 17.45 -46.58
CA ILE A 536 14.15 16.81 -45.83
C ILE A 536 14.35 15.39 -46.32
N HIS A 537 15.45 15.16 -47.00
CA HIS A 537 15.82 13.83 -47.49
C HIS A 537 16.33 12.94 -46.33
N GLY A 538 15.85 11.71 -46.27
CA GLY A 538 16.29 10.68 -45.31
C GLY A 538 15.37 10.47 -44.09
N LEU A 539 14.46 11.41 -43.79
CA LEU A 539 13.45 11.25 -42.74
C LEU A 539 12.09 10.90 -43.37
N SER A 540 11.59 9.71 -43.04
CA SER A 540 10.28 9.25 -43.51
C SER A 540 9.19 9.56 -42.47
N VAL A 541 8.00 9.92 -42.95
CA VAL A 541 6.79 10.01 -42.13
C VAL A 541 6.54 8.67 -41.39
N GLU A 542 6.86 7.55 -42.03
CA GLU A 542 6.72 6.20 -41.49
C GLU A 542 7.56 5.96 -40.22
N PHE A 543 8.75 6.56 -40.14
CA PHE A 543 9.60 6.46 -38.94
C PHE A 543 8.86 7.02 -37.71
N TYR A 544 8.37 8.25 -37.77
CA TYR A 544 7.65 8.89 -36.67
C TYR A 544 6.31 8.21 -36.38
N LYS A 545 5.60 7.78 -37.43
CA LYS A 545 4.34 7.04 -37.33
C LYS A 545 4.50 5.76 -36.48
N ASN A 546 5.57 4.99 -36.69
CA ASN A 546 5.85 3.79 -35.91
C ASN A 546 6.12 4.08 -34.42
N TYR A 547 6.84 5.15 -34.09
CA TYR A 547 7.07 5.53 -32.69
C TYR A 547 5.83 6.12 -32.02
N LEU A 548 5.00 6.87 -32.77
CA LEU A 548 3.69 7.32 -32.27
C LEU A 548 2.79 6.12 -31.93
N PHE A 549 2.77 5.08 -32.78
CA PHE A 549 2.03 3.85 -32.50
C PHE A 549 2.51 3.17 -31.22
N GLN A 550 3.82 2.97 -31.10
CA GLN A 550 4.43 2.38 -29.89
C GLN A 550 4.15 3.23 -28.65
N GLY A 551 4.18 4.56 -28.79
CA GLY A 551 3.81 5.51 -27.76
C GLY A 551 2.37 5.35 -27.29
N ILE A 552 1.39 5.22 -28.20
CA ILE A 552 -0.02 4.94 -27.85
C ILE A 552 -0.12 3.67 -27.02
N LEU A 553 0.55 2.59 -27.42
CA LEU A 553 0.46 1.31 -26.74
C LEU A 553 1.05 1.36 -25.32
N ILE A 554 2.23 1.96 -25.18
CA ILE A 554 2.87 2.17 -23.89
C ILE A 554 2.00 3.05 -23.01
N TYR A 555 1.50 4.15 -23.57
CA TYR A 555 0.61 5.05 -22.85
C TYR A 555 -0.66 4.32 -22.38
N SER A 556 -1.28 3.46 -23.21
CA SER A 556 -2.44 2.63 -22.84
C SER A 556 -2.14 1.67 -21.67
N ILE A 557 -0.96 1.04 -21.66
CA ILE A 557 -0.58 0.09 -20.59
C ILE A 557 -0.39 0.84 -19.27
N PHE A 558 0.41 1.90 -19.28
CA PHE A 558 0.73 2.63 -18.05
C PHE A 558 -0.46 3.46 -17.54
N SER A 559 -1.22 4.13 -18.42
CA SER A 559 -2.43 4.86 -18.00
C SER A 559 -3.54 3.92 -17.51
N GLY A 560 -3.72 2.77 -18.15
CA GLY A 560 -4.66 1.76 -17.68
C GLY A 560 -4.26 1.18 -16.32
N ALA A 561 -2.96 0.91 -16.09
CA ALA A 561 -2.46 0.47 -14.80
C ALA A 561 -2.64 1.55 -13.70
N SER A 562 -2.34 2.80 -14.04
CA SER A 562 -2.53 3.98 -13.19
C SER A 562 -4.00 4.11 -12.75
N LEU A 563 -4.95 3.90 -13.67
CA LEU A 563 -6.39 3.88 -13.37
C LEU A 563 -6.79 2.77 -12.37
N GLY A 564 -6.11 1.62 -12.42
CA GLY A 564 -6.32 0.55 -11.45
C GLY A 564 -5.94 0.93 -10.03
N ILE A 565 -4.76 1.53 -9.87
CA ILE A 565 -4.28 2.02 -8.57
C ILE A 565 -5.18 3.15 -8.08
N LEU A 566 -5.58 4.06 -8.96
CA LEU A 566 -6.46 5.18 -8.65
C LEU A 566 -7.82 4.73 -8.07
N THR A 567 -8.44 3.71 -8.67
CA THR A 567 -9.78 3.26 -8.29
C THR A 567 -9.77 2.30 -7.10
N GLU A 568 -8.94 1.26 -7.15
CA GLU A 568 -9.03 0.12 -6.22
C GLU A 568 -7.68 -0.20 -5.56
N ARG A 569 -6.69 0.71 -5.67
CA ARG A 569 -5.36 0.60 -5.05
C ARG A 569 -4.61 -0.66 -5.48
N SER A 570 -4.93 -1.17 -6.67
CA SER A 570 -4.34 -2.38 -7.24
C SER A 570 -4.18 -2.24 -8.75
N ILE A 571 -3.01 -2.60 -9.26
CA ILE A 571 -2.73 -2.66 -10.70
C ILE A 571 -3.68 -3.63 -11.40
N ILE A 572 -4.10 -4.71 -10.71
CA ILE A 572 -5.02 -5.72 -11.25
C ILE A 572 -6.38 -5.11 -11.61
N ALA A 573 -6.85 -4.11 -10.85
CA ALA A 573 -8.10 -3.42 -11.18
C ALA A 573 -8.01 -2.59 -12.48
N GLY A 574 -6.79 -2.22 -12.88
CA GLY A 574 -6.48 -1.44 -14.09
C GLY A 574 -6.60 -2.23 -15.39
N ILE A 575 -6.67 -3.55 -15.29
CA ILE A 575 -6.69 -4.47 -16.44
C ILE A 575 -7.81 -4.14 -17.44
N LYS A 576 -9.03 -3.87 -16.96
CA LYS A 576 -10.14 -3.45 -17.83
C LYS A 576 -9.80 -2.19 -18.63
N HIS A 577 -9.08 -1.26 -18.02
CA HIS A 577 -8.71 0.01 -18.62
C HIS A 577 -7.57 -0.17 -19.62
N ILE A 578 -6.56 -0.98 -19.28
CA ILE A 578 -5.47 -1.37 -20.18
C ILE A 578 -6.04 -2.00 -21.46
N LEU A 579 -6.92 -2.99 -21.32
CA LEU A 579 -7.50 -3.69 -22.47
C LEU A 579 -8.35 -2.77 -23.34
N LEU A 580 -9.20 -1.95 -22.72
CA LEU A 580 -10.02 -1.00 -23.46
C LEU A 580 -9.16 0.01 -24.22
N MET A 581 -8.15 0.61 -23.58
CA MET A 581 -7.25 1.58 -24.20
C MET A 581 -6.34 0.94 -25.27
N LEU A 582 -5.87 -0.28 -25.08
CA LEU A 582 -5.10 -0.99 -26.10
C LEU A 582 -5.95 -1.29 -27.34
N ILE A 583 -7.17 -1.79 -27.16
CA ILE A 583 -8.08 -2.11 -28.27
C ILE A 583 -8.46 -0.84 -29.02
N VAL A 584 -8.93 0.19 -28.30
CA VAL A 584 -9.35 1.47 -28.90
C VAL A 584 -8.15 2.17 -29.55
N GLY A 585 -7.00 2.20 -28.89
CA GLY A 585 -5.78 2.82 -29.41
C GLY A 585 -5.27 2.12 -30.67
N TYR A 586 -5.26 0.79 -30.70
CA TYR A 586 -4.88 0.01 -31.87
C TYR A 586 -5.84 0.25 -33.05
N MET A 587 -7.14 0.19 -32.80
CA MET A 587 -8.16 0.40 -33.84
C MET A 587 -8.08 1.82 -34.41
N LEU A 588 -8.05 2.85 -33.55
CA LEU A 588 -7.99 4.24 -34.00
C LEU A 588 -6.69 4.54 -34.74
N PHE A 589 -5.56 4.02 -34.26
CA PHE A 589 -4.31 4.18 -34.98
C PHE A 589 -4.40 3.53 -36.36
N LYS A 590 -4.82 2.27 -36.47
CA LYS A 590 -4.84 1.56 -37.75
C LYS A 590 -5.81 2.15 -38.77
N PHE A 591 -7.02 2.53 -38.35
CA PHE A 591 -8.04 3.05 -39.26
C PHE A 591 -7.83 4.51 -39.65
N TYR A 592 -7.33 5.35 -38.74
CA TYR A 592 -7.28 6.81 -38.96
C TYR A 592 -5.88 7.40 -39.01
N ILE A 593 -4.88 6.80 -38.35
CA ILE A 593 -3.49 7.31 -38.33
C ILE A 593 -2.59 6.50 -39.28
N GLY A 594 -2.95 5.23 -39.48
CA GLY A 594 -2.23 4.16 -40.13
C GLY A 594 -2.46 4.05 -41.64
N GLY A 595 -3.64 4.45 -42.12
CA GLY A 595 -3.92 4.63 -43.54
C GLY A 595 -3.12 5.77 -44.12
#